data_AF-A0A934MAL9-F1
#
_entry.id   AF-A0A934MAL9-F1
#
_cell.length_a   1.000
_cell.length_b   1.000
_cell.length_c   1.000
_cell.angle_alpha   90.00
_cell.angle_beta   90.00
_cell.angle_gamma   90.00
#
_symmetry.space_group_name_H-M   'P 1'
#
loop_
_entity.id
_entity.type
_entity.pdbx_description
1 polymer ?
#
loop_
_entity_poly.entity_id
_entity_poly.type
_entity_poly.pdbx_seq_one_letter_code
_entity_poly.pdbx_strand_id
1 'polypeptide(L)'
;MNDWVFAGLAFAAIGGFLLWTAVHSVRQDVDHRRSPGLRTPTTLESRQAWLAAHRRISPVLWRTGLVTMILSVAAVIWGSVDGGGNAEAFVVGCLLTFLPVLVHVYVRGSRAASEARGDR
;
A
#
# COMPACT_ATOMS: atom_id res chain seq x y z
N MET A 1 21.16 11.32 -10.77
CA MET A 1 19.76 11.70 -10.50
C MET A 1 19.74 12.26 -9.08
N ASN A 2 19.12 13.41 -8.82
CA ASN A 2 19.05 13.98 -7.46
C ASN A 2 18.33 12.99 -6.52
N ASP A 3 18.89 12.71 -5.35
CA ASP A 3 18.34 11.74 -4.38
C ASP A 3 16.90 12.06 -4.00
N TRP A 4 16.52 13.33 -3.96
CA TRP A 4 15.14 13.77 -3.72
C TRP A 4 14.19 13.46 -4.87
N VAL A 5 14.70 13.52 -6.11
CA VAL A 5 13.93 13.10 -7.30
C VAL A 5 13.76 11.59 -7.28
N PHE A 6 14.79 10.83 -6.93
CA PHE A 6 14.68 9.38 -6.76
C PHE A 6 13.67 9.02 -5.67
N ALA A 7 13.77 9.63 -4.49
CA ALA A 7 12.83 9.42 -3.39
C ALA A 7 11.39 9.76 -3.81
N GLY A 8 11.19 10.90 -4.48
CA GLY A 8 9.91 11.30 -5.05
C GLY A 8 9.34 10.25 -6.00
N LEU A 9 10.13 9.78 -6.98
CA LEU A 9 9.71 8.74 -7.92
C LEU A 9 9.39 7.41 -7.23
N ALA A 10 10.19 7.01 -6.23
CA ALA A 10 9.95 5.81 -5.46
C ALA A 10 8.61 5.88 -4.70
N PHE A 11 8.33 7.00 -4.03
CA PHE A 11 7.05 7.22 -3.35
C PHE A 11 5.87 7.30 -4.34
N ALA A 12 6.06 7.91 -5.52
CA ALA A 12 5.02 7.92 -6.55
C ALA A 12 4.69 6.49 -7.03
N ALA A 13 5.71 5.66 -7.26
CA ALA A 13 5.53 4.27 -7.66
C ALA A 13 4.79 3.46 -6.58
N ILE A 14 5.21 3.59 -5.31
CA ILE A 14 4.55 2.92 -4.18
C ILE A 14 3.10 3.41 -4.02
N GLY A 15 2.88 4.72 -4.01
CA GLY A 15 1.55 5.33 -3.88
C GLY A 15 0.62 4.90 -5.02
N GLY A 16 1.10 4.96 -6.25
CA GLY A 16 0.37 4.48 -7.43
C GLY A 16 0.02 3.00 -7.35
N PHE A 17 0.96 2.15 -6.90
CA PHE A 17 0.71 0.72 -6.70
C PHE A 17 -0.36 0.46 -5.62
N LEU A 18 -0.33 1.19 -4.51
CA LEU A 18 -1.34 1.06 -3.44
C LEU A 18 -2.73 1.49 -3.92
N LEU A 19 -2.82 2.62 -4.64
CA LEU A 19 -4.07 3.08 -5.25
C LEU A 19 -4.60 2.08 -6.27
N TRP A 20 -3.72 1.56 -7.13
CA TRP A 20 -4.06 0.54 -8.10
C TRP A 20 -4.63 -0.70 -7.40
N THR A 21 -3.97 -1.19 -6.35
CA THR A 21 -4.39 -2.37 -5.58
C THR A 21 -5.73 -2.14 -4.89
N ALA A 22 -5.95 -0.95 -4.33
CA ALA A 22 -7.21 -0.59 -3.68
C ALA A 22 -8.42 -0.70 -4.62
N VAL A 23 -8.21 -0.43 -5.92
CA VAL A 23 -9.27 -0.41 -6.95
C VAL A 23 -9.38 -1.73 -7.70
N HIS A 24 -8.26 -2.35 -8.07
CA HIS A 24 -8.25 -3.49 -8.98
C HIS A 24 -8.40 -4.83 -8.24
N SER A 25 -7.84 -4.96 -7.04
CA SER A 25 -7.90 -6.23 -6.29
C SER A 25 -9.29 -6.54 -5.70
N VAL A 26 -10.24 -5.61 -5.80
CA VAL A 26 -11.63 -5.79 -5.34
C VAL A 26 -12.62 -6.10 -6.49
N ARG A 27 -12.15 -6.12 -7.74
CA ARG A 27 -13.00 -6.40 -8.91
C ARG A 27 -13.52 -7.83 -8.88
N GLN A 28 -14.74 -8.02 -9.40
CA GLN A 28 -15.28 -9.37 -9.57
C GLN A 28 -14.44 -10.19 -10.57
N ASP A 29 -13.80 -9.50 -11.48
CA ASP A 29 -12.75 -9.92 -12.39
C ASP A 29 -11.69 -10.90 -11.94
N VAL A 30 -11.32 -10.68 -10.68
CA VAL A 30 -9.92 -10.72 -10.33
C VAL A 30 -9.43 -12.15 -10.20
N ASP A 31 -8.36 -12.45 -10.93
CA ASP A 31 -7.59 -13.66 -10.68
C ASP A 31 -6.74 -13.44 -9.42
N HIS A 32 -7.29 -13.82 -8.27
CA HIS A 32 -6.62 -13.77 -6.96
C HIS A 32 -5.28 -14.52 -6.91
N ARG A 33 -5.01 -15.46 -7.82
CA ARG A 33 -3.73 -16.18 -7.85
C ARG A 33 -2.63 -15.36 -8.53
N ARG A 34 -2.98 -14.53 -9.51
CA ARG A 34 -2.05 -13.70 -10.29
C ARG A 34 -2.02 -12.24 -9.88
N SER A 35 -3.09 -11.72 -9.28
CA SER A 35 -3.19 -10.33 -8.87
C SER A 35 -2.25 -10.03 -7.69
N PRO A 36 -1.60 -8.86 -7.68
CA PRO A 36 -0.90 -8.39 -6.50
C PRO A 36 -1.90 -7.94 -5.42
N GLY A 37 -1.45 -7.95 -4.16
CA GLY A 37 -2.29 -7.65 -3.00
C GLY A 37 -1.81 -8.33 -1.72
N LEU A 38 -2.69 -8.43 -0.73
CA LEU A 38 -2.45 -9.20 0.48
C LEU A 38 -2.47 -10.70 0.13
N ARG A 39 -1.30 -11.34 0.22
CA ARG A 39 -1.10 -12.76 -0.15
C ARG A 39 -0.73 -13.58 1.07
N THR A 40 -1.74 -14.00 1.81
CA THR A 40 -1.66 -15.01 2.88
C THR A 40 -2.29 -16.32 2.43
N PRO A 41 -1.98 -17.47 3.07
CA PRO A 41 -2.64 -18.73 2.77
C PRO A 41 -4.17 -18.64 2.77
N THR A 42 -4.75 -17.92 3.73
CA THR A 42 -6.22 -17.73 3.84
C THR A 42 -6.80 -16.88 2.71
N THR A 43 -6.10 -15.82 2.30
CA THR A 43 -6.58 -14.97 1.18
C THR A 43 -6.49 -15.65 -0.18
N LEU A 44 -5.60 -16.64 -0.34
CA LEU A 44 -5.38 -17.34 -1.61
C LEU A 44 -6.23 -18.63 -1.74
N GLU A 45 -6.86 -19.08 -0.67
CA GLU A 45 -7.68 -20.29 -0.63
C GLU A 45 -8.92 -20.18 -1.54
N SER A 46 -9.56 -19.02 -1.54
CA SER A 46 -10.74 -18.78 -2.39
C SER A 46 -10.85 -17.34 -2.85
N ARG A 47 -11.53 -17.14 -3.98
CA ARG A 47 -11.87 -15.80 -4.48
C ARG A 47 -12.73 -15.01 -3.49
N GLN A 48 -13.58 -15.68 -2.72
CA GLN A 48 -14.41 -15.02 -1.70
C GLN A 48 -13.55 -14.47 -0.57
N ALA A 49 -12.60 -15.26 -0.06
CA ALA A 49 -11.65 -14.82 0.97
C ALA A 49 -10.77 -13.66 0.48
N TRP A 50 -10.29 -13.74 -0.77
CA TRP A 50 -9.56 -12.64 -1.41
C TRP A 50 -10.37 -11.34 -1.44
N LEU A 51 -11.61 -11.41 -1.94
CA LEU A 51 -12.48 -10.23 -2.06
C LEU A 51 -12.86 -9.66 -0.70
N ALA A 52 -13.14 -10.51 0.29
CA ALA A 52 -13.45 -10.08 1.65
C ALA A 52 -12.28 -9.29 2.27
N ALA A 53 -11.06 -9.84 2.17
CA ALA A 53 -9.85 -9.18 2.63
C ALA A 53 -9.62 -7.84 1.91
N HIS A 54 -9.64 -7.84 0.58
CA HIS A 54 -9.32 -6.66 -0.21
C HIS A 54 -10.38 -5.56 -0.09
N ARG A 55 -11.67 -5.89 0.01
CA ARG A 55 -12.72 -4.90 0.29
C ARG A 55 -12.55 -4.27 1.68
N ARG A 56 -12.11 -5.04 2.67
CA ARG A 56 -11.87 -4.55 4.03
C ARG A 56 -10.70 -3.58 4.11
N ILE A 57 -9.62 -3.85 3.38
CA ILE A 57 -8.39 -3.04 3.42
C ILE A 57 -8.35 -1.95 2.34
N SER A 58 -9.20 -2.01 1.30
CA SER A 58 -9.21 -1.06 0.19
C SER A 58 -9.28 0.42 0.64
N PRO A 59 -10.15 0.81 1.60
CA PRO A 59 -10.17 2.20 2.07
C PRO A 59 -8.85 2.65 2.72
N VAL A 60 -8.16 1.75 3.41
CA VAL A 60 -6.86 2.04 4.02
C VAL A 60 -5.79 2.18 2.94
N LEU A 61 -5.72 1.22 2.01
CA LEU A 61 -4.78 1.27 0.89
C LEU A 61 -4.97 2.53 0.03
N TRP A 62 -6.22 2.93 -0.20
CA TRP A 62 -6.53 4.13 -0.97
C TRP A 62 -6.01 5.40 -0.27
N ARG A 63 -6.31 5.57 1.02
CA ARG A 63 -5.84 6.72 1.82
C ARG A 63 -4.32 6.75 1.92
N THR A 64 -3.69 5.61 2.22
CA THR A 64 -2.24 5.51 2.30
C THR A 64 -1.61 5.82 0.95
N GLY A 65 -2.13 5.25 -0.15
CA GLY A 65 -1.63 5.55 -1.49
C GLY A 65 -1.71 7.04 -1.83
N LEU A 66 -2.83 7.70 -1.51
CA LEU A 66 -2.98 9.15 -1.72
C LEU A 66 -1.97 9.96 -0.90
N VAL A 67 -1.82 9.66 0.39
CA VAL A 67 -0.82 10.32 1.25
C VAL A 67 0.60 10.13 0.70
N THR A 68 0.89 8.93 0.18
CA THR A 68 2.20 8.63 -0.42
C THR A 68 2.45 9.44 -1.69
N MET A 69 1.44 9.62 -2.53
CA MET A 69 1.53 10.50 -3.71
C MET A 69 1.78 11.96 -3.31
N ILE A 70 1.15 12.44 -2.24
CA ILE A 70 1.40 13.79 -1.72
C ILE A 70 2.85 13.90 -1.19
N LEU A 71 3.32 12.91 -0.44
CA LEU A 71 4.69 12.86 0.06
C LEU A 71 5.73 12.80 -1.06
N SER A 72 5.41 12.12 -2.17
CA SER A 72 6.25 12.11 -3.37
C SER A 72 6.48 13.52 -3.92
N VAL A 73 5.42 14.30 -4.11
CA VAL A 73 5.51 15.68 -4.61
C VAL A 73 6.25 16.56 -3.58
N ALA A 74 5.92 16.40 -2.30
CA ALA A 74 6.57 17.15 -1.23
C ALA A 74 8.09 16.89 -1.16
N ALA A 75 8.53 15.65 -1.39
CA ALA A 75 9.95 15.30 -1.42
C ALA A 75 10.70 16.02 -2.54
N VAL A 76 10.12 16.10 -3.75
CA VAL A 76 10.73 16.81 -4.88
C VAL A 76 10.80 18.31 -4.63
N ILE A 77 9.73 18.90 -4.09
CA ILE A 77 9.70 20.33 -3.72
C ILE A 77 10.76 20.61 -2.66
N TRP A 78 10.83 19.79 -1.61
CA TRP A 78 11.79 19.96 -0.53
C TRP A 78 13.24 19.88 -1.00
N GLY A 79 13.54 18.92 -1.87
CA GLY A 79 14.87 18.79 -2.49
C GLY A 79 15.26 19.91 -3.46
N SER A 80 14.32 20.78 -3.83
CA SER A 80 14.57 21.94 -4.69
C SER A 80 14.88 23.23 -3.91
N VAL A 81 14.67 23.22 -2.60
CA VAL A 81 14.99 24.36 -1.72
C VAL A 81 16.41 24.18 -1.18
N ASP A 82 17.21 25.25 -1.19
CA ASP A 82 18.56 25.24 -0.62
C ASP A 82 18.51 24.76 0.84
N GLY A 83 19.28 23.72 1.15
CA GLY A 83 19.31 23.10 2.48
C GLY A 83 18.31 21.96 2.70
N GLY A 84 17.81 21.32 1.63
CA GLY A 84 16.87 20.18 1.66
C GLY A 84 17.21 19.01 2.60
N GLY A 85 18.33 19.01 3.31
CA GLY A 85 18.65 18.02 4.33
C GLY A 85 18.95 16.65 3.73
N ASN A 86 18.91 15.61 4.57
CA ASN A 86 19.28 14.26 4.16
C ASN A 86 18.04 13.48 3.63
N ALA A 87 18.03 13.18 2.34
CA ALA A 87 16.98 12.41 1.67
C ALA A 87 16.83 10.99 2.26
N GLU A 88 17.93 10.36 2.68
CA GLU A 88 17.91 9.02 3.29
C GLU A 88 17.14 9.04 4.61
N ALA A 89 17.39 10.03 5.47
CA ALA A 89 16.68 10.17 6.74
C ALA A 89 15.17 10.36 6.54
N PHE A 90 14.79 11.14 5.51
CA PHE A 90 13.39 11.28 5.10
C PHE A 90 12.77 9.96 4.64
N VAL A 91 13.46 9.22 3.77
CA VAL A 91 13.00 7.92 3.26
C VAL A 91 12.85 6.92 4.41
N VAL A 92 13.84 6.81 5.29
CA VAL A 92 13.79 5.93 6.47
C VAL A 92 12.62 6.31 7.38
N GLY A 93 12.44 7.60 7.67
CA GLY A 93 11.32 8.09 8.48
C GLY A 93 9.97 7.68 7.88
N CYS A 94 9.79 7.86 6.57
CA CYS A 94 8.59 7.42 5.87
C CYS A 94 8.41 5.90 5.97
N LEU A 95 9.44 5.09 5.68
CA LEU A 95 9.36 3.63 5.76
C LEU A 95 8.96 3.13 7.15
N LEU A 96 9.47 3.76 8.21
CA LEU A 96 9.09 3.44 9.59
C LEU A 96 7.60 3.73 9.85
N THR A 97 7.03 4.77 9.23
CA THR A 97 5.58 5.02 9.32
C THR A 97 4.73 4.06 8.50
N PHE A 98 5.28 3.42 7.46
CA PHE A 98 4.56 2.41 6.67
C PHE A 98 4.40 1.09 7.41
N LEU A 99 5.37 0.69 8.23
CA LEU A 99 5.31 -0.56 9.00
C LEU A 99 4.00 -0.78 9.76
N PRO A 100 3.52 0.14 10.61
CA PRO A 100 2.25 -0.05 11.32
C PRO A 100 1.05 -0.12 10.36
N VAL A 101 1.09 0.56 9.22
CA VAL A 101 0.04 0.47 8.19
C VAL A 101 0.02 -0.93 7.57
N LEU A 102 1.19 -1.49 7.23
CA LEU A 102 1.29 -2.84 6.69
C LEU A 102 0.78 -3.89 7.69
N VAL A 103 1.14 -3.76 8.97
CA VAL A 103 0.61 -4.62 10.03
C VAL A 103 -0.90 -4.49 10.15
N HIS A 104 -1.42 -3.26 10.13
CA HIS A 104 -2.87 -3.01 10.19
C HIS A 104 -3.62 -3.64 9.02
N VAL A 105 -3.11 -3.50 7.80
CA VAL A 105 -3.66 -4.10 6.58
C VAL A 105 -3.61 -5.63 6.67
N TYR A 106 -2.48 -6.20 7.08
CA TYR A 106 -2.32 -7.65 7.24
C TYR A 106 -3.34 -8.24 8.24
N VAL A 107 -3.46 -7.62 9.42
CA VAL A 107 -4.36 -8.11 10.48
C VAL A 107 -5.82 -8.01 10.03
N ARG A 108 -6.25 -6.88 9.45
CA ARG A 108 -7.65 -6.70 9.04
C ARG A 108 -8.01 -7.55 7.84
N GLY A 109 -7.12 -7.67 6.86
CA GLY A 109 -7.34 -8.51 5.68
C GLY A 109 -7.39 -9.99 6.04
N SER A 110 -6.46 -10.48 6.87
CA SER A 110 -6.44 -11.88 7.31
C SER A 110 -7.69 -12.24 8.11
N ARG A 111 -8.14 -11.36 9.04
CA ARG A 111 -9.38 -11.58 9.79
C ARG A 111 -10.60 -11.67 8.88
N ALA A 112 -10.74 -10.75 7.92
CA ALA A 112 -11.85 -10.76 6.98
C ALA A 112 -11.85 -11.99 6.06
N ALA A 113 -10.66 -12.49 5.66
CA ALA A 113 -10.53 -13.73 4.92
C ALA A 113 -11.00 -14.95 5.73
N SER A 114 -10.58 -15.05 7.01
CA SER A 114 -11.02 -16.13 7.90
C SER A 114 -12.52 -16.09 8.21
N GLU A 115 -13.09 -14.89 8.39
CA GLU A 115 -14.54 -14.71 8.57
C GLU A 115 -15.33 -15.21 7.35
N ALA A 116 -14.82 -14.96 6.13
CA ALA A 116 -15.46 -15.44 4.90
C ALA A 116 -15.38 -16.96 4.71
N ARG A 117 -14.50 -17.64 5.46
CA ARG A 117 -14.35 -19.11 5.44
C ARG A 117 -15.36 -19.83 6.34
N GLY A 118 -15.97 -19.11 7.28
CA GLY A 118 -16.80 -19.71 8.33
C GLY A 118 -16.00 -20.25 9.52
N ASP A 119 -14.76 -19.79 9.72
CA ASP A 119 -13.92 -20.17 10.86
C ASP A 119 -14.34 -19.48 12.19
N ARG A 120 -15.59 -19.02 12.30
CA ARG A 120 -16.21 -18.47 13.53
C ARG A 120 -17.70 -18.75 13.58
#